data_AF-A0A528UZN7-F1
#
_entry.id   AF-A0A528UZN7-F1
#
_cell.length_a   1.000
_cell.length_b   1.000
_cell.length_c   1.000
_cell.angle_alpha   90.00
_cell.angle_beta   90.00
_cell.angle_gamma   90.00
#
_symmetry.space_group_name_H-M   'P 1'
#
loop_
_entity.id
_entity.type
_entity.pdbx_description
1 polymer ?
#
loop_
_entity_poly.entity_id
_entity_poly.type
_entity_poly.pdbx_seq_one_letter_code
_entity_poly.pdbx_strand_id
1 'polypeptide(L)' 'GYKVLVYDISPERIEKGIATISGNMARQVGSGKLEEKLRNEAMARISSAPTMADLAGADLVIEAATEDETVKRKIYAQL' A
#
# COMPACT_ATOMS: atom_id res chain seq x y z
N GLY A 1 -12.17 5.31 6.27
CA GLY A 1 -11.11 4.85 5.35
C GLY A 1 -11.01 3.33 5.41
N TYR A 2 -10.39 2.71 4.41
CA TYR A 2 -10.24 1.25 4.30
C TYR A 2 -8.95 0.77 4.97
N LYS A 3 -8.93 -0.50 5.40
CA LYS A 3 -7.67 -1.20 5.69
C LYS A 3 -7.01 -1.54 4.35
N VAL A 4 -5.72 -1.26 4.23
CA VAL A 4 -4.97 -1.43 2.99
C VAL A 4 -3.75 -2.29 3.28
N LEU A 5 -3.61 -3.36 2.50
CA LEU A 5 -2.42 -4.21 2.48
C LEU A 5 -1.57 -3.81 1.27
N VAL A 6 -0.28 -3.58 1.50
CA VAL A 6 0.68 -3.25 0.44
C VAL A 6 1.56 -4.46 0.19
N TYR A 7 1.41 -5.05 -0.99
CA TYR A 7 2.21 -6.16 -1.48
C TYR A 7 3.14 -5.73 -2.61
N ASP A 8 4.37 -6.23 -2.59
CA ASP A 8 5.33 -6.21 -3.70
C ASP A 8 6.21 -7.47 -3.55
N ILE A 9 6.78 -7.95 -4.64
CA ILE A 9 7.75 -9.06 -4.63
C ILE A 9 9.04 -8.70 -3.88
N SER A 10 9.35 -7.41 -3.75
CA SER A 10 10.50 -6.88 -3.00
C SER A 10 10.03 -6.28 -1.68
N PRO A 11 10.43 -6.84 -0.53
CA PRO A 11 10.15 -6.26 0.80
C PRO A 11 10.62 -4.80 0.90
N GLU A 12 11.75 -4.48 0.30
CA GLU A 12 12.32 -3.12 0.29
C GLU A 12 11.41 -2.13 -0.44
N ARG A 13 10.71 -2.57 -1.49
CA ARG A 13 9.71 -1.74 -2.20
C ARG A 13 8.46 -1.50 -1.36
N ILE A 14 8.02 -2.48 -0.57
CA ILE A 14 6.91 -2.31 0.37
C ILE A 14 7.27 -1.23 1.40
N GLU A 15 8.42 -1.36 2.04
CA GLU A 15 8.91 -0.40 3.04
C GLU A 15 9.05 1.00 2.45
N LYS A 16 9.68 1.12 1.27
CA LYS A 16 9.83 2.40 0.58
C LYS A 16 8.49 3.02 0.20
N GLY A 17 7.51 2.21 -0.22
CA GLY A 17 6.16 2.66 -0.54
C GLY A 17 5.45 3.24 0.68
N ILE A 18 5.45 2.51 1.80
CA ILE A 18 4.85 2.95 3.07
C ILE A 18 5.55 4.21 3.60
N ALA A 19 6.89 4.27 3.52
CA ALA A 19 7.66 5.46 3.90
C ALA A 19 7.30 6.67 3.05
N THR A 20 7.12 6.49 1.74
CA THR A 20 6.68 7.55 0.81
C THR A 20 5.30 8.08 1.18
N ILE A 21 4.34 7.20 1.49
CA ILE A 21 3.01 7.59 1.95
C ILE A 21 3.11 8.41 3.24
N SER A 22 3.84 7.92 4.24
CA SER A 22 4.04 8.61 5.52
C SER A 22 4.64 10.01 5.34
N GLY A 23 5.67 10.13 4.50
CA GLY A 23 6.33 11.40 4.18
C GLY A 23 5.41 12.38 3.45
N ASN A 24 4.60 11.90 2.50
CA ASN A 24 3.61 12.73 1.81
C ASN A 24 2.58 13.30 2.78
N MET A 25 2.07 12.47 3.70
CA MET A 25 1.11 12.90 4.71
C MET A 25 1.74 13.85 5.73
N ALA A 26 3.00 13.60 6.13
CA ALA A 26 3.73 14.52 7.01
C ALA A 26 3.88 15.92 6.37
N ARG A 27 4.13 16.01 5.06
CA ARG A 27 4.16 17.29 4.33
C ARG A 27 2.78 17.98 4.32
N GLN A 28 1.69 17.22 4.23
CA GLN A 28 0.34 17.78 4.33
C GLN A 28 0.04 18.30 5.73
N VAL A 29 0.50 17.62 6.78
CA VAL A 29 0.42 18.11 8.16
C VAL A 29 1.23 19.39 8.33
N GLY A 30 2.49 19.41 7.87
CA GLY A 30 3.35 20.59 7.96
C GLY A 30 2.83 21.81 7.17
N SER A 31 1.97 21.60 6.17
CA SER A 31 1.31 22.68 5.41
C SER A 31 -0.10 23.02 5.91
N GLY A 32 -0.55 22.43 7.03
CA GLY A 32 -1.86 22.70 7.64
C GLY A 32 -3.05 22.10 6.86
N LYS A 33 -2.80 21.28 5.83
CA LYS A 33 -3.83 20.64 5.01
C LYS A 33 -4.40 19.37 5.63
N LEU A 34 -3.74 18.84 6.66
CA LEU A 34 -4.11 17.61 7.35
C LEU A 34 -3.78 17.72 8.84
N GLU A 35 -4.67 17.25 9.70
CA GLU A 35 -4.38 17.16 11.13
C GLU A 35 -3.49 15.95 11.44
N GLU A 36 -2.58 16.10 12.40
CA GLU A 36 -1.68 15.00 12.81
C GLU A 36 -2.44 13.77 13.30
N LYS A 37 -3.55 13.97 14.03
CA LYS A 37 -4.42 12.88 14.47
C LYS A 37 -4.97 12.07 13.29
N LEU A 38 -5.48 12.76 12.26
CA LEU A 38 -6.01 12.10 11.06
C LEU A 38 -4.91 11.38 10.27
N ARG A 39 -3.69 11.93 10.23
CA ARG A 39 -2.52 11.22 9.67
C ARG A 39 -2.27 9.91 10.40
N ASN A 40 -2.22 9.94 11.72
CA ASN A 40 -1.93 8.75 12.53
C ASN A 40 -3.01 7.67 12.35
N GLU A 41 -4.29 8.06 12.35
CA GLU A 41 -5.40 7.15 12.08
C GLU A 41 -5.36 6.55 10.66
N ALA A 42 -4.95 7.33 9.65
CA ALA A 42 -4.81 6.83 8.29
C ALA A 42 -3.63 5.85 8.16
N MET A 43 -2.47 6.19 8.72
CA MET A 43 -1.29 5.32 8.69
C MET A 43 -1.54 4.00 9.43
N ALA A 44 -2.31 4.00 10.52
CA ALA A 44 -2.68 2.79 11.24
C ALA A 44 -3.55 1.81 10.42
N ARG A 45 -4.11 2.24 9.28
CA ARG A 45 -4.88 1.37 8.38
C ARG A 45 -4.04 0.77 7.25
N ILE A 46 -2.78 1.17 7.10
CA ILE A 46 -1.89 0.69 6.04
C ILE A 46 -0.91 -0.31 6.65
N SER A 47 -0.81 -1.50 6.08
CA SER A 47 0.07 -2.56 6.57
C SER A 47 0.77 -3.27 5.41
N SER A 48 1.95 -3.82 5.69
CA SER A 48 2.67 -4.64 4.72
C SER A 48 2.02 -6.01 4.56
N ALA A 49 2.03 -6.51 3.33
CA ALA A 49 1.71 -7.89 2.98
C ALA A 49 2.95 -8.46 2.26
N PRO A 50 3.83 -9.20 2.94
CA PRO A 50 5.05 -9.75 2.34
C PRO A 50 4.78 -10.88 1.34
N THR A 51 3.61 -11.52 1.41
CA THR A 51 3.23 -12.62 0.52
C THR A 51 1.84 -12.40 -0.09
N MET A 52 1.57 -13.04 -1.22
CA MET A 52 0.25 -12.97 -1.85
C MET A 52 -0.84 -13.61 -0.98
N ALA A 53 -0.48 -14.61 -0.16
CA ALA A 53 -1.41 -15.26 0.77
C ALA A 53 -1.95 -14.29 1.84
N ASP A 54 -1.18 -13.26 2.19
CA ASP A 54 -1.62 -12.23 3.13
C ASP A 54 -2.80 -11.40 2.58
N LEU A 55 -3.02 -11.43 1.26
CA LEU A 55 -4.13 -10.74 0.59
C LEU A 55 -5.45 -11.53 0.61
N ALA A 56 -5.47 -12.78 1.07
CA ALA A 56 -6.63 -13.67 0.96
C ALA A 56 -7.90 -13.14 1.64
N GLY A 57 -7.77 -12.23 2.60
CA GLY A 57 -8.90 -11.58 3.28
C GLY A 57 -9.35 -10.24 2.67
N ALA A 58 -8.77 -9.82 1.54
CA ALA A 58 -9.10 -8.55 0.92
C ALA A 58 -10.38 -8.63 0.09
N ASP A 59 -11.30 -7.68 0.28
CA ASP A 59 -12.53 -7.58 -0.51
C ASP A 59 -12.28 -7.06 -1.95
N LEU A 60 -11.17 -6.33 -2.14
CA LEU A 60 -10.77 -5.72 -3.41
C LEU A 60 -9.24 -5.69 -3.51
N VAL A 61 -8.71 -6.15 -4.65
CA VAL A 61 -7.29 -6.06 -4.98
C VAL A 61 -7.11 -5.12 -6.18
N ILE A 62 -6.24 -4.13 -6.04
CA ILE A 62 -5.86 -3.19 -7.10
C ILE A 62 -4.43 -3.52 -7.53
N GLU A 63 -4.27 -3.93 -8.79
CA GLU A 63 -2.97 -4.20 -9.39
C GLU A 63 -2.35 -2.91 -9.93
N ALA A 64 -1.12 -2.62 -9.51
CA ALA A 64 -0.34 -1.46 -9.95
C ALA A 64 1.14 -1.85 -10.17
N ALA A 65 1.37 -3.05 -10.68
CA ALA A 65 2.69 -3.50 -11.13
C ALA A 65 3.00 -2.97 -12.53
N THR A 66 4.13 -3.38 -13.09
CA THR A 66 4.59 -2.96 -14.41
C THR A 66 3.55 -3.23 -15.51
N GLU A 67 3.50 -2.38 -16.53
CA GLU A 67 2.61 -2.51 -17.70
C GLU A 67 3.04 -3.62 -18.69
N ASP A 68 3.53 -4.73 -18.16
CA ASP A 68 3.82 -5.95 -18.92
C ASP A 68 2.63 -6.92 -18.79
N GLU A 69 1.98 -7.25 -19.90
CA GLU A 69 0.80 -8.11 -19.92
C GLU A 69 1.09 -9.51 -19.34
N THR A 70 2.27 -10.06 -19.62
CA THR A 70 2.67 -11.39 -19.13
C THR A 70 2.82 -11.38 -17.60
N VAL A 71 3.40 -10.32 -17.06
CA VAL A 71 3.52 -10.11 -15.61
C VAL A 71 2.14 -9.98 -14.97
N LYS A 72 1.24 -9.16 -15.54
CA LYS A 72 -0.11 -8.97 -15.01
C LYS A 72 -0.92 -10.27 -14.97
N ARG A 73 -0.90 -11.05 -16.07
CA ARG A 73 -1.59 -12.34 -16.12
C ARG A 73 -1.10 -13.31 -15.04
N LYS A 74 0.21 -13.33 -14.77
CA LYS A 74 0.78 -14.16 -13.70
C LYS A 74 0.32 -13.73 -12.32
N ILE A 75 0.29 -12.42 -12.05
CA ILE A 75 -0.20 -11.87 -10.77
C ILE A 75 -1.66 -12.27 -10.56
N TYR A 76 -2.53 -12.05 -11.56
CA TYR A 76 -3.95 -12.40 -11.46
C TYR A 76 -4.20 -13.90 -11.28
N ALA A 77 -3.32 -14.77 -11.79
CA ALA A 77 -3.44 -16.22 -11.59
C ALA A 77 -3.03 -16.68 -10.18
N GLN A 78 -2.37 -15.82 -9.39
CA GLN A 78 -1.88 -16.11 -8.04
C GLN A 78 -2.71 -15.46 -6.93
N LEU A 79 -3.66 -14.59 -7.30
CA LEU A 79 -4.67 -13.99 -6.42
C LEU A 79 -5.87 -14.92 -6.27
#